data_AF-A0A1E1W0T2-F1
#
_entry.id   AF-A0A1E1W0T2-F1
#
_cell.length_a   1.000
_cell.length_b   1.000
_cell.length_c   1.000
_cell.angle_alpha   90.00
_cell.angle_beta   90.00
_cell.angle_gamma   90.00
#
_symmetry.space_group_name_H-M   'P 1'
#
loop_
_entity.id
_entity.type
_entity.pdbx_description
1 polymer ?
#
loop_
_entity_poly.entity_id
_entity_poly.type
_entity_poly.pdbx_seq_one_letter_code
_entity_poly.pdbx_strand_id
1 'polypeptide(L)'
;MPLPKRCVEPVHVSRGTVPERLQLPSELEAVTNGTLANTVRQLSSLSKHAEDMFGELTREATNLAERTNVLQARIDRLAIKVTQLDSGVEEVSLQDIQMRKAFRSSRTFQQQLFSRNSMPSAMLDTYAKCDRPPPLEKLNEFRDDGRDARKFYTDPDYFFELWRREMLQDTERIQHDRGKKVRQPRSNSGADGRGTRRVLALHST
;
A
#
# COMPACT_ATOMS: atom_id res chain seq x y z
N MET A 1 -15.55 -3.52 0.77
CA MET A 1 -16.06 -4.10 -0.49
C MET A 1 -14.87 -4.38 -1.39
N PRO A 2 -14.58 -5.62 -1.80
CA PRO A 2 -13.60 -5.85 -2.85
C PRO A 2 -14.26 -5.46 -4.18
N LEU A 3 -13.87 -4.32 -4.74
CA LEU A 3 -14.21 -4.00 -6.12
C LEU A 3 -13.46 -5.01 -7.01
N PRO A 4 -14.14 -5.70 -7.95
CA PRO A 4 -13.45 -6.55 -8.91
C PRO A 4 -12.38 -5.70 -9.63
N LYS A 5 -11.11 -6.11 -9.55
CA LYS A 5 -9.99 -5.31 -10.11
C LYS A 5 -10.19 -5.05 -11.61
N ARG A 6 -10.80 -5.98 -12.35
CA ARG A 6 -11.02 -5.91 -13.81
C ARG A 6 -12.34 -6.56 -14.17
N CYS A 7 -13.28 -5.78 -14.71
CA CYS A 7 -14.55 -6.27 -15.25
C CYS A 7 -14.49 -6.25 -16.78
N VAL A 8 -14.83 -7.37 -17.42
CA VAL A 8 -14.89 -7.45 -18.89
C VAL A 8 -16.25 -6.93 -19.34
N GLU A 9 -16.25 -5.94 -20.23
CA GLU A 9 -17.46 -5.27 -20.72
C GLU A 9 -17.64 -5.52 -22.24
N PRO A 10 -18.87 -5.78 -22.72
CA PRO A 10 -20.13 -5.90 -21.98
C PRO A 10 -20.25 -7.23 -21.22
N VAL A 11 -20.87 -7.19 -20.04
CA VAL A 11 -21.15 -8.40 -19.22
C VAL A 11 -22.26 -9.25 -19.85
N HIS A 12 -23.29 -8.60 -20.38
CA HIS A 12 -24.41 -9.27 -21.03
C HIS A 12 -24.30 -9.12 -22.55
N VAL A 13 -23.91 -10.20 -23.21
CA VAL A 13 -23.62 -10.17 -24.65
C VAL A 13 -24.91 -10.19 -25.49
N SER A 14 -25.92 -10.95 -25.08
CA SER A 14 -27.15 -11.17 -25.86
C SER A 14 -28.37 -10.37 -25.36
N ARG A 15 -28.25 -9.60 -24.28
CA ARG A 15 -29.40 -8.85 -23.72
C ARG A 15 -29.59 -7.52 -24.44
N GLY A 16 -30.83 -7.24 -24.86
CA GLY A 16 -31.22 -5.92 -25.39
C GLY A 16 -30.60 -5.57 -26.75
N THR A 17 -30.37 -6.57 -27.61
CA THR A 17 -29.68 -6.39 -28.90
C THR A 17 -30.56 -5.77 -29.99
N VAL A 18 -31.88 -5.70 -29.80
CA VAL A 18 -32.83 -5.15 -30.79
C VAL A 18 -33.66 -4.03 -30.17
N PRO A 19 -33.59 -2.79 -30.68
CA PRO A 19 -34.48 -1.72 -30.25
C PRO A 19 -35.90 -1.95 -30.77
N GLU A 20 -36.88 -1.93 -29.87
CA GLU A 20 -38.31 -2.19 -30.14
C GLU A 20 -38.93 -1.24 -31.19
N ARG A 21 -38.29 -0.08 -31.42
CA ARG A 21 -38.69 0.92 -32.43
C ARG A 21 -38.31 0.56 -33.88
N LEU A 22 -37.46 -0.45 -34.08
CA LEU A 22 -36.98 -0.85 -35.42
C LEU A 22 -37.79 -2.04 -35.91
N GLN A 23 -38.64 -1.83 -36.91
CA GLN A 23 -39.30 -2.92 -37.64
C GLN A 23 -38.26 -3.62 -38.50
N LEU A 24 -37.77 -4.77 -38.03
CA LEU A 24 -36.74 -5.55 -38.70
C LEU A 24 -37.38 -6.76 -39.41
N PRO A 25 -36.91 -7.14 -40.61
CA PRO A 25 -37.43 -8.30 -41.33
C PRO A 25 -37.23 -9.63 -40.58
N SER A 26 -36.14 -9.74 -39.81
CA SER A 26 -35.79 -10.92 -39.02
C SER A 26 -35.19 -10.49 -37.68
N GLU A 27 -35.98 -10.60 -36.60
CA GLU A 27 -35.51 -10.28 -35.26
C GLU A 27 -34.39 -11.22 -34.80
N LEU A 28 -34.47 -12.50 -35.19
CA LEU A 28 -33.45 -13.49 -34.86
C LEU A 28 -32.08 -13.10 -35.43
N GLU A 29 -32.02 -12.73 -36.71
CA GLU A 29 -30.78 -12.26 -37.34
C GLU A 29 -30.22 -11.02 -36.65
N ALA A 30 -31.08 -10.08 -36.28
CA ALA A 30 -30.68 -8.87 -35.56
C ALA A 30 -30.13 -9.19 -34.16
N VAL A 31 -30.78 -10.09 -33.41
CA VAL A 31 -30.29 -10.55 -32.09
C VAL A 31 -28.96 -11.28 -32.22
N THR A 32 -28.81 -12.16 -33.22
CA THR A 32 -27.57 -12.89 -33.46
C THR A 32 -26.43 -11.95 -33.84
N ASN A 33 -26.66 -11.01 -34.75
CA ASN A 33 -25.65 -10.02 -35.14
C ASN A 33 -25.26 -9.10 -33.98
N GLY A 34 -26.24 -8.63 -33.19
CA GLY A 34 -25.97 -7.83 -31.98
C GLY A 34 -25.19 -8.61 -30.93
N THR A 35 -25.48 -9.90 -30.75
CA THR A 35 -24.72 -10.80 -29.88
C THR A 35 -23.28 -10.92 -30.37
N LEU A 36 -23.05 -11.19 -31.66
CA LEU A 36 -21.70 -11.29 -32.23
C LEU A 36 -20.92 -9.97 -32.07
N ALA A 37 -21.56 -8.83 -32.34
CA ALA A 37 -20.95 -7.52 -32.14
C ALA A 37 -20.54 -7.29 -30.68
N ASN A 38 -21.39 -7.67 -29.72
CA ASN A 38 -21.06 -7.59 -28.31
C ASN A 38 -19.98 -8.60 -27.88
N THR A 39 -19.92 -9.79 -28.49
CA THR A 39 -18.82 -10.74 -28.26
C THR A 39 -17.49 -10.13 -28.70
N VAL A 40 -17.44 -9.49 -29.87
CA VAL A 40 -16.24 -8.80 -30.36
C VAL A 40 -15.83 -7.66 -29.41
N ARG A 41 -16.79 -6.88 -28.90
CA ARG A 41 -16.52 -5.84 -27.87
C ARG A 41 -15.97 -6.45 -26.58
N GLN A 42 -16.54 -7.58 -26.14
CA GLN A 42 -16.10 -8.27 -24.93
C GLN A 42 -14.66 -8.79 -25.07
N LEU A 43 -14.32 -9.36 -26.23
CA LEU A 43 -12.95 -9.76 -26.56
C LEU A 43 -11.99 -8.56 -26.57
N SER A 44 -12.41 -7.42 -27.13
CA SER A 44 -11.60 -6.19 -27.09
C SER A 44 -11.36 -5.71 -25.66
N SER A 45 -12.38 -5.73 -24.80
CA SER A 45 -12.23 -5.41 -23.37
C SER A 45 -11.27 -6.39 -22.67
N LEU A 46 -11.35 -7.68 -22.98
CA LEU A 46 -10.44 -8.69 -22.45
C LEU A 46 -8.99 -8.45 -22.91
N SER A 47 -8.77 -8.12 -24.18
CA SER A 47 -7.45 -7.79 -24.71
C SER A 47 -6.83 -6.57 -24.01
N LYS A 48 -7.62 -5.51 -23.77
CA LYS A 48 -7.16 -4.35 -22.98
C LYS A 48 -6.71 -4.76 -21.58
N HIS A 49 -7.48 -5.63 -20.90
CA HIS A 49 -7.12 -6.13 -19.58
C HIS A 49 -5.86 -7.00 -19.61
N ALA A 50 -5.67 -7.80 -20.65
CA ALA A 50 -4.47 -8.61 -20.83
C ALA A 50 -3.22 -7.73 -21.02
N GLU A 51 -3.32 -6.71 -21.87
CA GLU A 51 -2.24 -5.73 -22.10
C GLU A 51 -1.80 -5.06 -20.79
N ASP A 52 -2.73 -4.51 -20.01
CA ASP A 52 -2.42 -3.85 -18.71
C ASP A 52 -1.75 -4.84 -17.73
N MET A 53 -2.14 -6.11 -17.74
CA MET A 53 -1.53 -7.17 -16.91
C MET A 53 -0.08 -7.44 -17.31
N PHE A 54 0.15 -7.67 -18.60
CA PHE A 54 1.49 -7.96 -19.11
C PHE A 54 2.39 -6.72 -19.07
N GLY A 55 1.82 -5.51 -19.20
CA GLY A 55 2.54 -4.26 -19.00
C GLY A 55 3.05 -4.10 -17.57
N GLU A 56 2.20 -4.35 -16.56
CA GLU A 56 2.59 -4.34 -15.14
C GLU A 56 3.74 -5.33 -14.87
N LEU A 57 3.58 -6.58 -15.34
CA LEU A 57 4.59 -7.64 -15.17
C LEU A 57 5.90 -7.32 -15.88
N THR A 58 5.83 -6.79 -17.09
CA THR A 58 7.02 -6.44 -17.88
C THR A 58 7.81 -5.34 -17.16
N ARG A 59 7.13 -4.30 -16.65
CA ARG A 59 7.79 -3.23 -15.90
C ARG A 59 8.51 -3.76 -14.65
N GLU A 60 7.86 -4.66 -13.90
CA GLU A 60 8.50 -5.29 -12.73
C GLU A 60 9.69 -6.16 -13.12
N ALA A 61 9.56 -6.96 -14.19
CA ALA A 61 10.64 -7.79 -14.71
C ALA A 61 11.84 -6.94 -15.20
N THR A 62 11.58 -5.83 -15.89
CA THR A 62 12.62 -4.90 -16.33
C THR A 62 13.35 -4.28 -15.15
N ASN A 63 12.62 -3.78 -14.14
CA ASN A 63 13.22 -3.24 -12.91
C ASN A 63 14.07 -4.30 -12.19
N LEU A 64 13.62 -5.56 -12.16
CA LEU A 64 14.39 -6.66 -11.58
C LEU A 64 15.65 -6.98 -12.40
N ALA A 65 15.55 -6.99 -13.72
CA ALA A 65 16.68 -7.23 -14.62
C ALA A 65 17.76 -6.15 -14.45
N GLU A 66 17.37 -4.87 -14.42
CA GLU A 66 18.29 -3.76 -14.18
C GLU A 66 19.03 -3.90 -12.84
N ARG A 67 18.29 -4.18 -11.76
CA ARG A 67 18.89 -4.40 -10.42
C ARG A 67 19.83 -5.60 -10.41
N THR A 68 19.47 -6.66 -11.12
CA THR A 68 20.30 -7.87 -11.27
C THR A 68 21.59 -7.56 -12.02
N ASN A 69 21.53 -6.77 -13.10
CA ASN A 69 22.72 -6.37 -13.86
C ASN A 69 23.68 -5.52 -13.02
N VAL A 70 23.15 -4.56 -12.27
CA VAL A 70 23.95 -3.75 -11.33
C VAL A 70 24.59 -4.63 -10.26
N LEU A 71 23.86 -5.61 -9.74
CA LEU A 71 24.37 -6.54 -8.75
C LEU A 71 25.47 -7.45 -9.33
N GLN A 72 25.27 -7.97 -10.55
CA GLN A 72 26.24 -8.83 -11.23
C GLN A 72 27.58 -8.10 -11.43
N ALA A 73 27.55 -6.87 -11.96
CA ALA A 73 28.77 -6.07 -12.12
C ALA A 73 29.50 -5.81 -10.79
N ARG A 74 28.76 -5.71 -9.67
CA ARG A 74 29.37 -5.59 -8.33
C ARG A 74 29.98 -6.91 -7.86
N ILE A 75 29.34 -8.05 -8.15
CA ILE A 75 29.86 -9.39 -7.84
C ILE A 75 31.17 -9.62 -8.60
N ASP A 76 31.22 -9.32 -9.90
CA ASP A 76 32.42 -9.54 -10.71
C ASP A 76 33.62 -8.72 -10.19
N ARG A 77 33.38 -7.44 -9.86
CA ARG A 77 34.41 -6.57 -9.27
C ARG A 77 34.84 -7.06 -7.89
N LEU A 78 33.90 -7.57 -7.08
CA LEU A 78 34.22 -8.12 -5.76
C LEU A 78 35.03 -9.40 -5.89
N ALA A 79 34.71 -10.29 -6.84
CA ALA A 79 35.43 -11.51 -7.09
C ALA A 79 36.91 -11.24 -7.40
N ILE A 80 37.20 -10.28 -8.28
CA ILE A 80 38.58 -9.85 -8.59
C ILE A 80 39.30 -9.38 -7.33
N LYS A 81 38.66 -8.48 -6.54
CA LYS A 81 39.27 -7.96 -5.31
C LYS A 81 39.55 -9.06 -4.29
N VAL A 82 38.63 -10.02 -4.13
CA VAL A 82 38.80 -11.13 -3.21
C VAL A 82 39.94 -12.05 -3.64
N THR A 83 40.08 -12.32 -4.95
CA THR A 83 41.20 -13.14 -5.46
C THR A 83 42.57 -12.46 -5.34
N GLN A 84 42.61 -11.13 -5.23
CA GLN A 84 43.84 -10.36 -5.09
C GLN A 84 44.23 -10.09 -3.62
N LEU A 85 43.41 -10.52 -2.65
CA LEU A 85 43.74 -10.37 -1.23
C LEU A 85 44.90 -11.30 -0.86
N ASP A 86 45.94 -10.72 -0.26
CA ASP A 86 47.07 -11.44 0.31
C ASP A 86 47.05 -11.29 1.84
N SER A 87 46.64 -12.36 2.52
CA SER A 87 46.58 -12.40 3.99
C SER A 87 47.95 -12.35 4.66
N GLY A 88 49.05 -12.56 3.92
CA GLY A 88 50.42 -12.43 4.44
C GLY A 88 50.86 -10.97 4.60
N VAL A 89 50.20 -10.03 3.91
CA VAL A 89 50.53 -8.60 3.89
C VAL A 89 49.45 -7.76 4.61
N GLU A 90 48.24 -8.29 4.79
CA GLU A 90 47.12 -7.57 5.40
C GLU A 90 47.28 -7.41 6.92
N GLU A 91 47.63 -6.21 7.38
CA GLU A 91 47.73 -5.87 8.81
C GLU A 91 46.40 -5.39 9.39
N VAL A 92 46.08 -5.84 10.61
CA VAL A 92 44.87 -5.43 11.33
C VAL A 92 45.14 -4.19 12.18
N SER A 93 44.54 -3.05 11.81
CA SER A 93 44.70 -1.79 12.55
C SER A 93 43.62 -1.59 13.62
N LEU A 94 44.03 -1.35 14.87
CA LEU A 94 43.13 -0.95 15.95
C LEU A 94 42.55 0.47 15.75
N GLN A 95 43.17 1.29 14.90
CA GLN A 95 42.67 2.63 14.59
C GLN A 95 41.31 2.55 13.87
N ASP A 96 41.05 1.48 13.10
CA ASP A 96 39.77 1.30 12.41
C ASP A 96 38.61 1.13 13.40
N ILE A 97 38.87 0.58 14.59
CA ILE A 97 37.86 0.40 15.65
C ILE A 97 37.41 1.75 16.21
N GLN A 98 38.34 2.70 16.34
CA GLN A 98 38.07 4.01 16.96
C GLN A 98 37.69 5.08 15.93
N MET A 99 38.26 5.04 14.73
CA MET A 99 38.21 6.11 13.74
C MET A 99 37.24 5.83 12.59
N ARG A 100 36.86 4.57 12.33
CA ARG A 100 35.86 4.23 11.30
C ARG A 100 34.51 3.90 11.91
N LYS A 101 33.45 4.35 11.24
CA LYS A 101 32.09 3.95 11.59
C LYS A 101 31.89 2.48 11.26
N ALA A 102 31.29 1.74 12.18
CA ALA A 102 30.91 0.35 11.94
C ALA A 102 29.96 0.23 10.73
N PHE A 103 30.10 -0.87 9.99
CA PHE A 103 29.18 -1.19 8.89
C PHE A 103 27.73 -1.25 9.40
N ARG A 104 26.81 -0.70 8.61
CA ARG A 104 25.37 -0.78 8.83
C ARG A 104 24.68 -1.27 7.57
N SER A 105 23.88 -2.31 7.71
CA SER A 105 22.98 -2.75 6.65
C SER A 105 21.80 -1.77 6.52
N SER A 106 21.24 -1.71 5.31
CA SER A 106 20.00 -0.97 5.07
C SER A 106 18.83 -1.64 5.80
N ARG A 107 17.98 -0.83 6.45
CA ARG A 107 16.77 -1.27 7.17
C ARG A 107 15.59 -0.39 6.77
N THR A 108 15.14 -0.55 5.54
CA THR A 108 13.97 0.19 5.01
C THR A 108 12.69 -0.58 5.29
N PHE A 109 11.68 0.10 5.83
CA PHE A 109 10.35 -0.45 6.04
C PHE A 109 9.36 0.19 5.06
N GLN A 110 8.60 -0.64 4.36
CA GLN A 110 7.50 -0.15 3.55
C GLN A 110 6.31 0.15 4.46
N GLN A 111 5.76 1.35 4.34
CA GLN A 111 4.63 1.84 5.11
C GLN A 111 3.66 2.54 4.16
N GLN A 112 2.43 2.82 4.61
CA GLN A 112 1.41 3.50 3.79
C GLN A 112 1.12 2.76 2.47
N LEU A 113 1.01 1.43 2.53
CA LEU A 113 0.81 0.56 1.37
C LEU A 113 -0.48 0.88 0.59
N PHE A 114 -1.50 1.39 1.27
CA PHE A 114 -2.77 1.80 0.70
C PHE A 114 -2.84 3.31 0.61
N SER A 115 -2.28 3.86 -0.47
CA SER A 115 -2.32 5.28 -0.79
C SER A 115 -2.96 5.48 -2.16
N ARG A 116 -3.32 6.73 -2.50
CA ARG A 116 -3.78 7.05 -3.85
C ARG A 116 -2.75 6.70 -4.93
N ASN A 117 -1.46 6.82 -4.61
CA ASN A 117 -0.37 6.61 -5.56
C ASN A 117 -0.04 5.12 -5.77
N SER A 118 -0.40 4.26 -4.81
CA SER A 118 -0.24 2.81 -4.93
C SER A 118 -1.50 2.11 -5.46
N MET A 119 -2.54 2.86 -5.83
CA MET A 119 -3.76 2.29 -6.40
C MET A 119 -3.48 1.72 -7.80
N PRO A 120 -3.88 0.47 -8.10
CA PRO A 120 -3.72 -0.09 -9.43
C PRO A 120 -4.46 0.71 -10.51
N SER A 121 -3.91 0.75 -11.73
CA SER A 121 -4.47 1.45 -12.90
C SER A 121 -5.95 1.10 -13.13
N ALA A 122 -6.28 -0.18 -13.15
CA ALA A 122 -7.64 -0.65 -13.35
C ALA A 122 -8.65 -0.20 -12.27
N MET A 123 -8.17 -0.04 -11.02
CA MET A 123 -9.00 0.51 -9.95
C MET A 123 -9.16 2.03 -10.09
N LEU A 124 -8.14 2.75 -10.55
CA LEU A 124 -8.22 4.18 -10.84
C LEU A 124 -9.24 4.47 -11.95
N ASP A 125 -9.26 3.68 -13.02
CA ASP A 125 -10.24 3.77 -14.11
C ASP A 125 -11.67 3.61 -13.57
N THR A 126 -11.88 2.61 -12.71
CA THR A 126 -13.18 2.37 -12.08
C THR A 126 -13.57 3.52 -11.15
N TYR A 127 -12.63 3.99 -10.33
CA TYR A 127 -12.82 5.11 -9.42
C TYR A 127 -13.18 6.41 -10.16
N ALA A 128 -12.61 6.64 -11.35
CA ALA A 128 -12.88 7.82 -12.16
C ALA A 128 -14.31 7.83 -12.75
N LYS A 129 -14.94 6.65 -12.92
CA LYS A 129 -16.34 6.51 -13.34
C LYS A 129 -17.33 6.76 -12.19
N CYS A 130 -16.88 6.75 -10.94
CA CYS A 130 -17.74 6.98 -9.78
C CYS A 130 -18.13 8.46 -9.65
N ASP A 131 -19.30 8.70 -9.03
CA ASP A 131 -19.76 10.04 -8.72
C ASP A 131 -18.78 10.76 -7.79
N ARG A 132 -18.45 12.00 -8.18
CA ARG A 132 -17.59 12.86 -7.38
C ARG A 132 -18.40 13.50 -6.25
N PRO A 133 -17.77 13.77 -5.09
CA PRO A 133 -18.45 14.51 -4.04
C PRO A 133 -18.84 15.91 -4.52
N PRO A 134 -19.87 16.53 -3.92
CA PRO A 134 -20.23 17.91 -4.21
C PRO A 134 -19.01 18.84 -4.04
N PRO A 135 -18.87 19.89 -4.87
CA PRO A 135 -17.72 20.79 -4.85
C PRO A 135 -17.81 21.79 -3.68
N LEU A 136 -17.85 21.28 -2.45
CA LEU A 136 -18.00 22.07 -1.22
C LEU A 136 -16.79 22.96 -0.95
N GLU A 137 -15.63 22.65 -1.53
CA GLU A 137 -14.41 23.47 -1.46
C GLU A 137 -14.65 24.91 -1.91
N LYS A 138 -15.63 25.15 -2.79
CA LYS A 138 -16.04 26.50 -3.23
C LYS A 138 -16.62 27.34 -2.11
N LEU A 139 -17.14 26.71 -1.05
CA LEU A 139 -17.72 27.42 0.10
C LEU A 139 -16.67 27.77 1.16
N ASN A 140 -15.41 27.38 0.96
CA ASN A 140 -14.34 27.62 1.94
C ASN A 140 -14.13 29.12 2.21
N GLU A 141 -14.36 29.99 1.22
CA GLU A 141 -14.22 31.45 1.36
C GLU A 141 -15.25 32.07 2.32
N PHE A 142 -16.37 31.40 2.57
CA PHE A 142 -17.45 31.88 3.44
C PHE A 142 -17.36 31.31 4.87
N ARG A 143 -16.26 30.61 5.20
CA ARG A 143 -16.09 29.97 6.51
C ARG A 143 -15.18 30.78 7.42
N ASP A 144 -15.63 31.00 8.65
CA ASP A 144 -14.85 31.71 9.67
C ASP A 144 -13.81 30.83 10.39
N ASP A 145 -13.95 29.51 10.32
CA ASP A 145 -13.12 28.57 11.09
C ASP A 145 -11.86 28.09 10.36
N GLY A 146 -11.63 28.55 9.12
CA GLY A 146 -10.46 28.18 8.31
C GLY A 146 -10.37 26.69 7.96
N ARG A 147 -11.43 25.91 8.18
CA ARG A 147 -11.46 24.47 7.87
C ARG A 147 -12.03 24.25 6.48
N ASP A 148 -11.52 23.22 5.80
CA ASP A 148 -12.05 22.80 4.50
C ASP A 148 -13.48 22.24 4.66
N ALA A 149 -14.44 22.89 4.01
CA ALA A 149 -15.85 22.51 3.96
C ALA A 149 -16.04 21.06 3.51
N ARG A 150 -15.18 20.57 2.60
CA ARG A 150 -15.27 19.19 2.12
C ARG A 150 -15.01 18.17 3.22
N LYS A 151 -14.16 18.47 4.20
CA LYS A 151 -13.88 17.56 5.34
C LYS A 151 -15.11 17.32 6.22
N PHE A 152 -16.12 18.19 6.20
CA PHE A 152 -17.40 17.96 6.88
C PHE A 152 -18.29 16.96 6.16
N TYR A 153 -18.07 16.73 4.87
CA TYR A 153 -18.76 15.71 4.08
C TYR A 153 -17.97 14.40 4.02
N THR A 154 -16.66 14.48 3.78
CA THR A 154 -15.76 13.33 3.72
C THR A 154 -14.34 13.74 4.12
N ASP A 155 -13.76 13.06 5.10
CA ASP A 155 -12.40 13.28 5.57
C ASP A 155 -11.62 11.95 5.60
N PRO A 156 -10.75 11.68 4.61
CA PRO A 156 -9.92 10.48 4.58
C PRO A 156 -8.95 10.36 5.76
N ASP A 157 -8.56 11.49 6.37
CA ASP A 157 -7.57 11.51 7.46
C ASP A 157 -8.20 11.18 8.82
N TYR A 158 -9.54 11.23 8.93
CA TYR A 158 -10.28 11.16 10.18
C TYR A 158 -9.87 9.97 11.07
N PHE A 159 -9.79 8.77 10.50
CA PHE A 159 -9.45 7.57 11.28
C PHE A 159 -8.02 7.63 11.83
N PHE A 160 -7.07 8.13 11.04
CA PHE A 160 -5.69 8.24 11.45
C PHE A 160 -5.52 9.33 12.51
N GLU A 161 -6.18 10.48 12.34
CA GLU A 161 -6.20 11.56 13.33
C GLU A 161 -6.80 11.12 14.67
N LEU A 162 -7.93 10.41 14.62
CA LEU A 162 -8.60 9.89 15.81
C LEU A 162 -7.70 8.91 16.56
N TRP A 163 -7.15 7.93 15.84
CA TRP A 163 -6.22 6.94 16.40
C TRP A 163 -4.98 7.60 17.00
N ARG A 164 -4.35 8.54 16.29
CA ARG A 164 -3.16 9.24 16.77
C ARG A 164 -3.43 9.96 18.09
N ARG A 165 -4.56 10.65 18.19
CA ARG A 165 -4.98 11.34 19.41
C ARG A 165 -5.15 10.38 20.59
N GLU A 166 -5.79 9.23 20.35
CA GLU A 166 -5.97 8.19 21.37
C GLU A 166 -4.62 7.62 21.86
N MET A 167 -3.71 7.28 20.94
CA MET A 167 -2.39 6.75 21.29
C MET A 167 -1.54 7.74 22.09
N LEU A 168 -1.60 9.03 21.76
CA LEU A 168 -0.90 10.07 22.53
C LEU A 168 -1.49 10.19 23.94
N GLN A 169 -2.82 10.20 24.07
CA GLN A 169 -3.49 10.24 25.36
C GLN A 169 -3.15 9.03 26.23
N ASP A 170 -3.14 7.83 25.66
CA ASP A 170 -2.76 6.61 26.40
C ASP A 170 -1.29 6.63 26.82
N THR A 171 -0.41 7.16 25.96
CA THR A 171 1.01 7.32 26.28
C THR A 171 1.22 8.30 27.44
N GLU A 172 0.46 9.39 27.49
CA GLU A 172 0.47 10.34 28.62
C GLU A 172 -0.05 9.71 29.91
N ARG A 173 -1.15 8.94 29.84
CA ARG A 173 -1.71 8.22 31.00
C ARG A 173 -0.70 7.23 31.59
N ILE A 174 -0.06 6.42 30.75
CA ILE A 174 0.96 5.46 31.17
C ILE A 174 2.15 6.16 31.86
N GLN A 175 2.61 7.29 31.31
CA GLN A 175 3.70 8.06 31.92
C GLN A 175 3.31 8.60 33.30
N HIS A 176 2.11 9.16 33.43
CA HIS A 176 1.61 9.70 34.69
C HIS A 176 1.41 8.62 35.77
N ASP A 177 0.88 7.45 35.41
CA ASP A 177 0.70 6.34 36.34
C ASP A 177 2.04 5.71 36.78
N ARG A 178 3.04 5.66 35.89
CA ARG A 178 4.41 5.28 36.27
C ARG A 178 5.03 6.29 37.24
N GLY A 179 4.81 7.59 37.01
CA GLY A 179 5.25 8.65 37.92
C GLY A 179 4.61 8.55 39.32
N LYS A 180 3.32 8.19 39.41
CA LYS A 180 2.62 7.96 40.68
C LYS A 180 3.13 6.73 41.44
N LYS A 181 3.44 5.63 40.75
CA LYS A 181 4.02 4.43 41.36
C LYS A 181 5.44 4.64 41.88
N VAL A 182 6.23 5.50 41.25
CA VAL A 182 7.58 5.87 41.73
C VAL A 182 7.52 6.79 42.96
N ARG A 183 6.45 7.58 43.10
CA ARG A 183 6.24 8.52 44.22
C ARG A 183 5.51 7.94 45.43
N GLN A 184 4.95 6.73 45.36
CA GLN A 184 4.46 6.06 46.57
C GLN A 184 5.65 5.57 47.41
N PRO A 185 5.83 6.04 48.65
CA PRO A 185 6.76 5.40 49.56
C PRO A 185 6.26 3.99 49.84
N ARG A 186 7.15 2.99 49.84
CA ARG A 186 6.83 1.63 50.28
C ARG A 186 6.37 1.71 51.73
N SER A 187 5.06 1.74 51.96
CA SER A 187 4.51 1.53 53.30
C SER A 187 4.82 0.08 53.68
N ASN A 188 5.64 -0.05 54.70
CA ASN A 188 6.07 -1.30 55.29
C ASN A 188 4.86 -2.10 55.80
N SER A 189 4.49 -3.17 55.10
CA SER A 189 3.67 -4.24 55.65
C SER A 189 4.16 -5.55 55.04
N GLY A 190 4.74 -6.38 55.89
CA GLY A 190 5.28 -7.69 55.54
C GLY A 190 4.21 -8.70 55.12
N ALA A 191 4.71 -9.90 54.83
CA ALA A 191 4.01 -11.14 54.50
C ALA A 191 3.75 -11.39 53.00
N ASP A 192 4.69 -12.16 52.44
CA ASP A 192 4.43 -13.44 51.77
C ASP A 192 3.93 -13.48 50.32
N GLY A 193 4.40 -14.50 49.59
CA GLY A 193 3.86 -14.89 48.28
C GLY A 193 4.81 -14.72 47.09
N ARG A 194 5.67 -15.72 46.86
CA ARG A 194 6.34 -15.94 45.58
C ARG A 194 5.29 -16.20 44.49
N GLY A 195 5.15 -15.29 43.53
CA GLY A 195 4.30 -15.43 42.34
C GLY A 195 5.09 -15.18 41.07
N THR A 196 5.15 -16.20 40.22
CA THR A 196 5.93 -16.32 38.98
C THR A 196 5.65 -15.21 37.96
N ARG A 197 6.70 -14.51 37.54
CA ARG A 197 6.71 -13.58 36.40
C ARG A 197 6.53 -14.39 35.10
N ARG A 198 5.32 -14.46 34.54
CA ARG A 198 5.15 -14.84 33.12
C ARG A 198 5.54 -13.66 32.25
N VAL A 199 6.59 -13.84 31.47
CA VAL A 199 7.01 -12.92 30.40
C VAL A 199 5.99 -13.06 29.28
N LEU A 200 5.24 -12.00 29.00
CA LEU A 200 4.40 -11.90 27.80
C LEU A 200 5.34 -11.74 26.59
N ALA A 201 5.36 -12.74 25.72
CA ALA A 201 6.07 -12.68 24.45
C ALA A 201 5.44 -11.63 23.54
N LEU A 202 6.28 -10.75 22.99
CA LEU A 202 5.92 -9.86 21.89
C LEU A 202 5.66 -10.70 20.65
N HIS A 203 4.40 -10.82 20.25
CA HIS A 203 4.06 -11.28 18.90
C HIS A 203 4.30 -10.11 17.94
N SER A 204 5.35 -10.22 17.13
CA SER A 204 5.44 -9.49 15.87
C SER A 204 4.63 -10.26 14.84
N THR A 205 3.63 -9.61 14.27
CA THR A 205 3.14 -9.91 12.93
C THR A 205 4.06 -9.26 11.90
#